data_AF-A0A7W1LCT5-F1
#
_entry.id   AF-A0A7W1LCT5-F1
#
_cell.length_a   1.000
_cell.length_b   1.000
_cell.length_c   1.000
_cell.angle_alpha   90.00
_cell.angle_beta   90.00
_cell.angle_gamma   90.00
#
_symmetry.space_group_name_H-M   'P 1'
#
loop_
_entity.id
_entity.type
_entity.pdbx_description
1 polymer ?
#
loop_
_entity_poly.entity_id
_entity_poly.type
_entity_poly.pdbx_seq_one_letter_code
_entity_poly.pdbx_strand_id
1 'polypeptide(L)'
;ADTRPVQGCGKQIKQYMRYAEIVGGNFKIVFDGNRRWARLLTWLYPQLSSIGLVYGDSAMFVRRETYEKIKGFKPLPLFEDVDLYKRLLKKGEFVHINLTVTTSSRRFENHSFVWAFMRWSIFQGLYWVGLPPRLLAKGYKQIR
;
A
#
# COMPACT_ATOMS: atom_id res chain seq x y z
N ALA A 1 -7.64 -0.08 13.74
CA ALA A 1 -7.43 0.28 12.33
C ALA A 1 -7.79 1.75 12.19
N ASP A 2 -6.80 2.60 11.89
CA ASP A 2 -6.94 4.07 11.94
C ASP A 2 -7.35 4.69 10.59
N THR A 3 -7.67 3.82 9.63
CA THR A 3 -8.09 4.15 8.27
C THR A 3 -9.60 3.92 8.17
N ARG A 4 -10.37 4.97 7.88
CA ARG A 4 -11.84 4.87 7.73
C ARG A 4 -12.22 4.88 6.25
N PRO A 5 -12.92 3.87 5.72
CA PRO A 5 -13.39 3.88 4.35
C PRO A 5 -14.41 5.02 4.17
N VAL A 6 -14.29 5.75 3.07
CA VAL A 6 -15.21 6.84 2.73
C VAL A 6 -16.52 6.26 2.18
N GLN A 7 -17.64 6.96 2.41
CA GLN A 7 -18.92 6.56 1.82
C GLN A 7 -18.77 6.38 0.30
N GLY A 8 -19.18 5.21 -0.22
CA GLY A 8 -19.07 4.88 -1.65
C GLY A 8 -18.00 3.86 -2.01
N CYS A 9 -17.05 3.52 -1.11
CA CYS A 9 -16.03 2.49 -1.37
C CYS A 9 -16.63 1.18 -1.88
N GLY A 10 -17.68 0.68 -1.22
CA GLY A 10 -18.35 -0.57 -1.61
C GLY A 10 -19.03 -0.52 -2.98
N LYS A 11 -19.57 0.64 -3.39
CA LYS A 11 -20.18 0.81 -4.73
C LYS A 11 -19.11 0.78 -5.81
N GLN A 12 -17.98 1.46 -5.59
CA GLN A 12 -16.88 1.48 -6.55
C GLN A 12 -16.21 0.10 -6.69
N ILE A 13 -15.98 -0.61 -5.58
CA ILE A 13 -15.48 -2.00 -5.63
C ILE A 13 -16.40 -2.86 -6.49
N LYS A 14 -17.72 -2.81 -6.22
CA LYS A 14 -18.70 -3.57 -7.01
C LYS A 14 -18.71 -3.16 -8.48
N GLN A 15 -18.51 -1.89 -8.80
CA GLN A 15 -18.44 -1.41 -10.18
C GLN A 15 -17.22 -1.95 -10.91
N TYR A 16 -16.03 -1.85 -10.33
CA TYR A 16 -14.79 -2.36 -10.96
C TYR A 16 -14.75 -3.88 -11.01
N MET A 17 -15.34 -4.58 -10.03
CA MET A 17 -15.36 -6.04 -10.02
C MET A 17 -16.31 -6.68 -11.06
N ARG A 18 -17.12 -5.88 -11.78
CA ARG A 18 -17.90 -6.34 -12.94
C ARG A 18 -17.01 -6.72 -14.12
N TYR A 19 -15.85 -6.10 -14.23
CA TYR A 19 -14.87 -6.36 -15.27
C TYR A 19 -14.05 -7.59 -14.90
N ALA A 20 -14.02 -8.60 -15.78
CA ALA A 20 -13.39 -9.89 -15.52
C ALA A 20 -11.86 -9.78 -15.51
N GLU A 21 -11.31 -8.85 -16.28
CA GLU A 21 -9.90 -8.50 -16.39
C GLU A 21 -9.34 -7.87 -15.10
N ILE A 22 -10.20 -7.22 -14.30
CA ILE A 22 -9.81 -6.61 -13.03
C ILE A 22 -9.69 -7.69 -11.96
N VAL A 23 -8.47 -7.90 -11.48
CA VAL A 23 -8.15 -8.88 -10.44
C VAL A 23 -8.10 -8.28 -9.05
N GLY A 24 -7.95 -6.96 -8.94
CA GLY A 24 -7.89 -6.25 -7.68
C GLY A 24 -7.68 -4.76 -7.86
N GLY A 25 -7.61 -4.06 -6.74
CA GLY A 25 -7.32 -2.65 -6.73
C GLY A 25 -7.05 -2.12 -5.33
N ASN A 26 -6.68 -0.86 -5.25
CA ASN A 26 -6.55 -0.14 -3.99
C ASN A 26 -7.18 1.24 -4.09
N PHE A 27 -7.40 1.85 -2.94
CA PHE A 27 -7.86 3.23 -2.84
C PHE A 27 -6.68 4.17 -2.62
N LYS A 28 -6.80 5.38 -3.14
CA LYS A 28 -5.81 6.43 -2.90
C LYS A 28 -5.83 6.83 -1.42
N ILE A 29 -4.68 6.84 -0.77
CA ILE A 29 -4.56 7.36 0.61
C ILE A 29 -4.33 8.87 0.55
N VAL A 30 -5.03 9.63 1.40
CA VAL A 30 -4.64 11.00 1.74
C VAL A 30 -4.38 11.08 3.23
N PHE A 31 -3.28 11.73 3.56
CA PHE A 31 -2.88 11.96 4.94
C PHE A 31 -3.57 13.24 5.43
N ASP A 32 -4.46 13.12 6.41
CA ASP A 32 -5.07 14.29 7.04
C ASP A 32 -4.10 14.89 8.04
N GLY A 33 -3.54 16.05 7.70
CA GLY A 33 -2.59 16.76 8.54
C GLY A 33 -2.28 18.15 7.98
N ASN A 34 -2.33 19.17 8.83
CA ASN A 34 -2.19 20.58 8.45
C ASN A 34 -0.72 21.00 8.18
N ARG A 35 0.19 20.06 7.93
CA ARG A 35 1.64 20.29 7.79
C ARG A 35 2.11 20.10 6.36
N ARG A 36 3.13 20.87 5.95
CA ARG A 36 3.78 20.78 4.61
C ARG A 36 4.15 19.35 4.19
N TRP A 37 4.50 18.49 5.15
CA TRP A 37 4.85 17.09 4.92
C TRP A 37 3.67 16.20 4.50
N ALA A 38 2.46 16.43 5.04
CA ALA A 38 1.27 15.69 4.62
C ALA A 38 0.94 15.97 3.14
N ARG A 39 1.14 17.22 2.70
CA ARG A 39 1.02 17.60 1.27
C ARG A 39 2.08 16.94 0.40
N LEU A 40 3.34 16.90 0.85
CA LEU A 40 4.42 16.23 0.12
C LEU A 40 4.12 14.73 -0.05
N LEU A 41 3.71 14.04 1.02
CA LEU A 41 3.33 12.63 0.95
C LEU A 41 2.10 12.40 0.08
N THR A 42 1.11 13.28 0.15
CA THR A 42 -0.09 13.18 -0.71
C THR A 42 0.27 13.31 -2.20
N TRP A 43 1.31 14.09 -2.54
CA TRP A 43 1.81 14.22 -3.91
C TRP A 43 2.73 13.06 -4.33
N LEU A 44 3.59 12.59 -3.43
CA LEU A 44 4.58 11.53 -3.70
C LEU A 44 3.94 10.13 -3.71
N TYR A 45 2.98 9.88 -2.82
CA TYR A 45 2.38 8.57 -2.63
C TYR A 45 1.73 7.99 -3.91
N PRO A 46 0.98 8.75 -4.73
CA PRO A 46 0.46 8.24 -6.00
C PRO A 46 1.56 7.81 -6.96
N GLN A 47 2.67 8.53 -7.01
CA GLN A 47 3.83 8.18 -7.85
C GLN A 47 4.45 6.87 -7.38
N LEU A 48 4.56 6.69 -6.05
CA LEU A 48 4.99 5.45 -5.43
C LEU A 48 4.02 4.28 -5.72
N SER A 49 2.71 4.49 -5.60
CA SER A 49 1.73 3.45 -5.95
C SER A 49 1.82 3.03 -7.42
N SER A 50 2.04 3.97 -8.35
CA SER A 50 2.22 3.65 -9.78
C SER A 50 3.46 2.78 -10.07
N ILE A 51 4.48 2.84 -9.21
CA ILE A 51 5.70 2.00 -9.30
C ILE A 51 5.60 0.73 -8.42
N GLY A 52 4.40 0.42 -7.92
CA GLY A 52 4.07 -0.82 -7.23
C GLY A 52 4.17 -0.78 -5.71
N LEU A 53 4.21 0.41 -5.12
CA LEU A 53 4.02 0.59 -3.67
C LEU A 53 2.54 0.68 -3.34
N VAL A 54 1.92 -0.49 -3.24
CA VAL A 54 0.59 -0.62 -2.64
C VAL A 54 0.78 -1.07 -1.20
N TYR A 55 0.44 -0.18 -0.27
CA TYR A 55 0.44 -0.49 1.16
C TYR A 55 -0.88 -1.15 1.56
N GLY A 56 -0.86 -2.06 2.54
CA GLY A 56 -2.09 -2.61 3.13
C GLY A 56 -3.06 -1.54 3.64
N ASP A 57 -2.54 -0.39 4.08
CA ASP A 57 -3.34 0.75 4.55
C ASP A 57 -4.15 1.44 3.44
N SER A 58 -3.92 1.11 2.16
CA SER A 58 -4.67 1.64 1.02
C SER A 58 -6.00 0.94 0.77
N ALA A 59 -6.49 0.17 1.75
CA ALA A 59 -7.74 -0.59 1.68
C ALA A 59 -7.82 -1.46 0.40
N MET A 60 -6.80 -2.28 0.18
CA MET A 60 -6.71 -3.15 -1.00
C MET A 60 -7.89 -4.13 -1.06
N PHE A 61 -8.42 -4.33 -2.26
CA PHE A 61 -9.46 -5.30 -2.56
C PHE A 61 -9.02 -6.21 -3.72
N VAL A 62 -9.48 -7.46 -3.71
CA VAL A 62 -9.01 -8.48 -4.64
C VAL A 62 -10.16 -9.42 -4.99
N ARG A 63 -10.19 -9.92 -6.23
CA ARG A 63 -11.12 -10.98 -6.64
C ARG A 63 -10.77 -12.26 -5.90
N ARG A 64 -11.76 -12.85 -5.22
CA ARG A 64 -11.59 -14.05 -4.39
C ARG A 64 -10.91 -15.20 -5.14
N GLU A 65 -11.39 -15.52 -6.33
CA GLU A 65 -10.81 -16.59 -7.14
C GLU A 65 -9.33 -16.35 -7.47
N THR A 66 -8.95 -15.11 -7.79
CA THR A 66 -7.55 -14.77 -8.05
C THR A 66 -6.71 -14.89 -6.79
N TYR A 67 -7.23 -14.40 -5.66
CA TYR A 67 -6.57 -14.49 -4.36
C TYR A 67 -6.29 -15.95 -3.95
N GLU A 68 -7.28 -16.83 -4.12
CA GLU A 68 -7.12 -18.27 -3.86
C GLU A 68 -6.12 -18.91 -4.83
N LYS A 69 -6.19 -18.60 -6.13
CA LYS A 69 -5.25 -19.10 -7.16
C LYS A 69 -3.79 -18.72 -6.88
N ILE A 70 -3.54 -17.54 -6.31
CA ILE A 70 -2.19 -17.09 -5.95
C ILE A 70 -1.77 -17.51 -4.54
N LYS A 71 -2.60 -18.26 -3.80
CA LYS A 71 -2.38 -18.71 -2.41
C LYS A 71 -2.32 -17.59 -1.38
N GLY A 72 -3.03 -16.48 -1.63
CA GLY A 72 -3.19 -15.38 -0.68
C GLY A 72 -1.90 -14.67 -0.27
N PHE A 73 -1.86 -14.11 0.95
CA PHE A 73 -0.64 -13.52 1.50
C PHE A 73 0.42 -14.58 1.80
N LYS A 74 1.68 -14.26 1.49
CA LYS A 74 2.81 -15.06 1.95
C LYS A 74 3.20 -14.60 3.35
N PRO A 75 3.71 -15.50 4.21
CA PRO A 75 4.20 -15.14 5.55
C PRO A 75 5.54 -14.40 5.45
N LEU A 76 5.54 -13.22 4.84
CA LEU A 76 6.70 -12.36 4.73
C LEU A 76 6.71 -11.38 5.91
N PRO A 77 7.86 -11.19 6.56
CA PRO A 77 7.94 -10.32 7.74
C PRO A 77 7.82 -8.83 7.39
N LEU A 78 8.03 -8.47 6.12
CA LEU A 78 7.86 -7.13 5.54
C LEU A 78 7.45 -7.28 4.07
N PHE A 79 6.76 -6.26 3.55
CA PHE A 79 6.37 -6.15 2.15
C PHE A 79 5.50 -7.30 1.62
N GLU A 80 4.72 -7.93 2.50
CA GLU A 80 3.75 -8.96 2.10
C GLU A 80 2.71 -8.42 1.11
N ASP A 81 2.26 -7.18 1.31
CA ASP A 81 1.36 -6.46 0.39
C ASP A 81 1.99 -6.27 -0.99
N VAL A 82 3.29 -5.94 -1.04
CA VAL A 82 4.01 -5.71 -2.30
C VAL A 82 4.23 -7.02 -3.06
N ASP A 83 4.53 -8.13 -2.38
CA ASP A 83 4.57 -9.45 -3.00
C ASP A 83 3.18 -9.87 -3.53
N LEU A 84 2.11 -9.60 -2.77
CA LEU A 84 0.74 -9.87 -3.21
C LEU A 84 0.39 -9.04 -4.44
N TYR A 85 0.66 -7.73 -4.42
CA TYR A 85 0.46 -6.83 -5.56
C TYR A 85 1.23 -7.30 -6.80
N LYS A 86 2.51 -7.63 -6.67
CA LYS A 86 3.33 -8.16 -7.79
C LYS A 86 2.76 -9.46 -8.35
N ARG A 87 2.19 -10.34 -7.52
CA ARG A 87 1.53 -11.58 -7.98
C ARG A 87 0.19 -11.30 -8.64
N LEU A 88 -0.56 -10.31 -8.19
CA LEU A 88 -1.82 -9.89 -8.79
C LEU A 88 -1.60 -9.30 -10.19
N LEU A 89 -0.59 -8.44 -10.37
CA LEU A 89 -0.24 -7.88 -11.68
C LEU A 89 0.10 -8.96 -12.73
N LYS A 90 0.55 -10.14 -12.30
CA LYS A 90 0.81 -11.28 -13.21
C LYS A 90 -0.47 -12.04 -13.60
N LYS A 91 -1.60 -11.75 -12.98
CA LYS A 91 -2.88 -12.45 -13.21
C LYS A 91 -3.93 -11.60 -13.92
N GLY A 92 -3.78 -10.28 -13.94
CA GLY A 92 -4.66 -9.38 -14.66
C GLY A 92 -4.45 -7.93 -14.25
N GLU A 93 -5.45 -7.10 -14.50
CA GLU A 93 -5.39 -5.66 -14.25
C GLU A 93 -5.63 -5.30 -12.78
N PHE A 94 -4.80 -4.38 -12.28
CA PHE A 94 -4.93 -3.83 -10.94
C PHE A 94 -5.31 -2.35 -11.03
N VAL A 95 -6.46 -1.99 -10.47
CA VAL A 95 -6.98 -0.62 -10.57
C VAL A 95 -6.66 0.23 -9.34
N HIS A 96 -6.29 1.48 -9.58
CA HIS A 96 -6.09 2.48 -8.53
C HIS A 96 -7.32 3.37 -8.48
N ILE A 97 -8.17 3.17 -7.48
CA ILE A 97 -9.38 3.97 -7.28
C ILE A 97 -8.97 5.32 -6.69
N ASN A 98 -9.25 6.40 -7.42
CA ASN A 98 -9.00 7.79 -6.98
C ASN A 98 -10.02 8.28 -5.93
N LEU A 99 -10.46 7.39 -5.03
CA LEU A 99 -11.27 7.73 -3.88
C LEU A 99 -10.35 7.73 -2.67
N THR A 100 -10.29 8.89 -2.04
CA THR A 100 -9.41 9.19 -0.93
C THR A 100 -9.82 8.42 0.31
N VAL A 101 -8.89 7.71 0.95
CA VAL A 101 -9.05 7.20 2.31
C VAL A 101 -8.17 8.01 3.24
N THR A 102 -8.80 8.59 4.25
CA THR A 102 -8.09 9.43 5.22
C THR A 102 -7.42 8.55 6.25
N THR A 103 -6.09 8.63 6.34
CA THR A 103 -5.33 8.00 7.43
C THR A 103 -4.89 9.04 8.45
N SER A 104 -4.99 8.70 9.74
CA SER A 104 -4.65 9.60 10.83
C SER A 104 -3.15 9.91 10.83
N SER A 105 -2.79 11.20 10.75
CA SER A 105 -1.41 11.65 10.83
C SER A 105 -0.80 11.60 12.24
N ARG A 106 -1.50 11.08 13.26
CA ARG A 106 -1.00 11.01 14.65
C ARG A 106 0.34 10.25 14.78
N ARG A 107 0.57 9.23 13.93
CA ARG A 107 1.87 8.52 13.85
C ARG A 107 3.01 9.37 13.27
N PHE A 108 2.67 10.51 12.68
CA PHE A 108 3.51 11.37 11.85
C PHE A 108 3.74 12.76 12.47
N GLU A 109 3.21 13.03 13.67
CA GLU A 109 3.30 14.35 14.32
C GLU A 109 4.66 14.63 15.00
N ASN A 110 5.46 13.60 15.27
CA ASN A 110 6.75 13.74 15.96
C ASN A 110 7.92 13.95 14.98
N HIS A 111 8.94 14.70 15.42
CA HIS A 111 10.18 15.04 14.70
C HIS A 111 10.93 13.85 14.04
N SER A 112 10.60 12.62 14.41
CA SER A 112 11.15 11.38 13.86
C SER A 112 10.59 10.99 12.48
N PHE A 113 9.59 11.70 11.95
CA PHE A 113 8.95 11.33 10.68
C PHE A 113 9.91 11.33 9.48
N VAL A 114 10.71 12.38 9.31
CA VAL A 114 11.66 12.47 8.17
C VAL A 114 12.64 11.30 8.21
N TRP A 115 13.13 10.96 9.40
CA TRP A 115 13.99 9.80 9.62
C TRP A 115 13.28 8.48 9.35
N ALA A 116 12.04 8.31 9.80
CA ALA A 116 11.23 7.14 9.52
C ALA A 116 10.98 6.98 8.00
N PHE A 117 10.61 8.06 7.31
CA PHE A 117 10.34 8.08 5.88
C PHE A 117 11.59 7.82 5.04
N MET A 118 12.73 8.45 5.35
CA MET A 118 14.00 8.18 4.67
C MET A 118 14.41 6.72 4.84
N ARG A 119 14.39 6.21 6.07
CA ARG A 119 14.76 4.82 6.36
C ARG A 119 13.83 3.85 5.63
N TRP A 120 12.53 4.13 5.66
CA TRP A 120 11.54 3.33 4.94
C TRP A 120 11.80 3.37 3.43
N SER A 121 12.11 4.53 2.86
CA SER A 121 12.49 4.67 1.44
C SER A 121 13.76 3.88 1.09
N ILE A 122 14.75 3.83 2.00
CA ILE A 122 15.96 3.01 1.83
C ILE A 122 15.61 1.52 1.84
N PHE A 123 14.85 1.04 2.82
CA PHE A 123 14.41 -0.37 2.87
C PHE A 123 13.61 -0.75 1.61
N GLN A 124 12.79 0.17 1.12
CA GLN A 124 12.03 -0.01 -0.10
C GLN A 124 12.93 -0.11 -1.34
N GLY A 125 13.93 0.79 -1.47
CA GLY A 125 14.94 0.73 -2.53
C GLY A 125 15.73 -0.58 -2.49
N LEU A 126 16.13 -1.04 -1.30
CA LEU A 126 16.81 -2.33 -1.13
C LEU A 126 15.93 -3.51 -1.56
N TYR A 127 14.63 -3.48 -1.24
CA TYR A 127 13.69 -4.50 -1.73
C TYR A 127 13.58 -4.50 -3.25
N TRP A 128 13.63 -3.34 -3.89
CA TRP A 128 13.62 -3.22 -5.34
C TRP A 128 14.89 -3.71 -6.02
N VAL A 129 16.05 -3.53 -5.38
CA VAL A 129 17.34 -4.11 -5.81
C VAL A 129 17.35 -5.64 -5.65
N GLY A 130 16.33 -6.21 -4.99
CA GLY A 130 16.14 -7.66 -4.88
C GLY A 130 16.58 -8.24 -3.54
N LEU A 131 16.86 -7.41 -2.52
CA LEU A 131 17.17 -7.93 -1.20
C LEU A 131 15.96 -8.67 -0.61
N PRO A 132 16.17 -9.89 -0.06
CA PRO A 132 15.08 -10.67 0.49
C PRO A 132 14.45 -9.94 1.71
N PRO A 133 13.11 -9.87 1.81
CA PRO A 133 12.40 -9.20 2.90
C PRO A 133 12.80 -9.67 4.30
N ARG A 134 13.30 -10.90 4.42
CA ARG A 134 13.79 -11.48 5.68
C ARG A 134 15.02 -10.75 6.24
N LEU A 135 15.90 -10.25 5.37
CA LEU A 135 17.07 -9.46 5.78
C LEU A 135 16.65 -8.04 6.17
N LEU A 136 15.75 -7.44 5.41
CA LEU A 136 15.19 -6.12 5.70
C LEU A 136 14.44 -6.12 7.03
N ALA A 137 13.71 -7.19 7.34
CA ALA A 137 12.98 -7.34 8.58
C ALA A 137 13.89 -7.47 9.81
N LYS A 138 15.06 -8.10 9.68
CA LYS A 138 16.06 -8.13 10.77
C LYS A 138 16.57 -6.72 11.09
N GLY A 139 16.84 -5.91 10.06
CA GLY A 139 17.23 -4.51 10.25
C GLY A 139 16.09 -3.64 10.79
N TYR A 140 14.85 -3.88 10.36
CA TYR A 140 13.69 -3.10 10.79
C TYR A 140 13.26 -3.39 12.24
N LYS A 141 13.36 -4.64 12.70
CA LYS A 141 13.02 -5.04 14.08
C LYS A 141 13.91 -4.39 15.15
N GLN A 142 15.16 -4.06 14.83
CA GLN A 142 16.08 -3.39 15.76
C GLN A 142 15.78 -1.90 15.99
N ILE A 143 14.81 -1.35 15.25
CA ILE A 143 14.54 0.09 15.20
C ILE A 143 13.21 0.42 15.89
N ARG A 144 12.40 -0.59 16.20
CA ARG A 144 11.08 -0.43 16.79
C ARG A 144 11.14 -0.29 18.31
#